data_AF-A0A839E4A1-F1
#
_entry.id   AF-A0A839E4A1-F1
#
_cell.length_a   1.000
_cell.length_b   1.000
_cell.length_c   1.000
_cell.angle_alpha   90.00
_cell.angle_beta   90.00
_cell.angle_gamma   90.00
#
_symmetry.space_group_name_H-M   'P 1'
#
loop_
_entity.id
_entity.type
_entity.pdbx_description
1 polymer ?
#
loop_
_entity_poly.entity_id
_entity_poly.type
_entity_poly.pdbx_seq_one_letter_code
_entity_poly.pdbx_strand_id
1 'polypeptide(L)'
;MHGTVRHGSARHDGTRDHGVTDARERSRHRERPIAAALAVAGLAMLAGCAPSVADQQAPVFASTESRSDEAVTAACWRVANAMSLATNAQRGAAEGRWAEAEADGAYRAAARILNYIPVPSSSPVALPLIVLQELVDAPAAGESDPGLDPADPVWQRTVDRVMTTCIDEGVPVVIDEWTS
;
A
#
# COMPACT_ATOMS: atom_id res chain seq x y z
N MET A 1 14.75 -59.03 36.48
CA MET A 1 15.15 -59.20 35.06
C MET A 1 15.13 -57.80 34.44
N HIS A 2 16.25 -57.05 34.53
CA HIS A 2 17.25 -56.85 33.46
C HIS A 2 16.61 -56.43 32.11
N GLY A 3 16.91 -55.31 31.45
CA GLY A 3 17.85 -54.22 31.69
C GLY A 3 17.89 -53.26 30.48
N THR A 4 18.30 -52.02 30.78
CA THR A 4 19.10 -51.05 29.98
C THR A 4 18.59 -50.34 28.71
N VAL A 5 18.76 -49.02 28.80
CA VAL A 5 18.74 -47.89 27.85
C VAL A 5 19.71 -48.04 26.67
N ARG A 6 19.41 -47.40 25.52
CA ARG A 6 20.45 -46.83 24.65
C ARG A 6 20.02 -45.52 23.96
N HIS A 7 20.75 -44.45 24.30
CA HIS A 7 20.78 -43.14 23.64
C HIS A 7 21.33 -43.24 22.21
N GLY A 8 20.82 -42.39 21.31
CA GLY A 8 21.43 -42.06 20.03
C GLY A 8 21.48 -40.55 19.83
N SER A 9 22.55 -39.91 20.29
CA SER A 9 22.97 -38.58 19.82
C SER A 9 23.74 -38.73 18.52
N ALA A 10 23.39 -37.96 17.50
CA ALA A 10 24.30 -37.62 16.42
C ALA A 10 24.35 -36.09 16.30
N ARG A 11 25.42 -35.53 16.87
CA ARG A 11 25.93 -34.20 16.54
C ARG A 11 26.76 -34.37 15.26
N HIS A 12 26.52 -33.54 14.26
CA HIS A 12 27.56 -33.18 13.31
C HIS A 12 27.79 -31.68 13.40
N ASP A 13 28.91 -31.37 14.05
CA ASP A 13 29.65 -30.11 13.98
C ASP A 13 30.63 -30.21 12.82
N GLY A 14 30.84 -29.10 12.10
CA GLY A 14 31.59 -29.06 10.84
C GLY A 14 31.63 -27.70 10.17
N THR A 15 32.08 -26.68 10.92
CA THR A 15 33.02 -25.61 10.51
C THR A 15 32.91 -24.92 9.14
N ARG A 16 32.51 -23.64 9.21
CA ARG A 16 33.15 -22.42 8.65
C ARG A 16 33.93 -22.50 7.32
N ASP A 17 33.58 -21.62 6.39
CA ASP A 17 34.57 -20.71 5.80
C ASP A 17 33.98 -19.33 5.44
N HIS A 18 34.86 -18.33 5.51
CA HIS A 18 34.62 -16.90 5.48
C HIS A 18 34.40 -16.36 4.06
N GLY A 19 33.45 -15.42 3.93
CA GLY A 19 33.21 -14.69 2.68
C GLY A 19 32.80 -13.25 2.92
N VAL A 20 33.52 -12.52 3.78
CA VAL A 20 33.48 -11.05 3.83
C VAL A 20 34.75 -10.55 3.15
N THR A 21 34.61 -10.10 1.91
CA THR A 21 35.19 -8.86 1.33
C THR A 21 34.97 -8.89 -0.17
N ASP A 22 33.98 -8.15 -0.68
CA ASP A 22 34.26 -7.23 -1.80
C ASP A 22 33.21 -6.11 -1.85
N ALA A 23 33.51 -5.05 -1.11
CA ALA A 23 32.86 -3.77 -1.26
C ALA A 23 33.87 -2.80 -1.87
N ARG A 24 34.17 -2.89 -3.18
CA ARG A 24 34.81 -1.74 -3.84
C ARG A 24 34.84 -1.64 -5.36
N GLU A 25 33.90 -2.14 -6.16
CA GLU A 25 33.92 -1.73 -7.58
C GLU A 25 32.61 -1.86 -8.34
N ARG A 26 31.79 -0.79 -8.31
CA ARG A 26 30.99 -0.32 -9.46
C ARG A 26 30.26 1.00 -9.16
N SER A 27 31.00 1.98 -8.64
CA SER A 27 30.61 3.39 -8.64
C SER A 27 31.30 4.11 -9.79
N ARG A 28 30.79 3.96 -11.02
CA ARG A 28 31.09 4.90 -12.13
C ARG A 28 29.89 5.06 -13.05
N HIS A 29 29.37 6.28 -13.03
CA HIS A 29 28.85 7.02 -14.17
C HIS A 29 27.92 6.27 -15.14
N ARG A 30 26.61 6.51 -14.98
CA ARG A 30 25.82 6.91 -16.16
C ARG A 30 24.86 8.01 -15.78
N GLU A 31 25.28 9.18 -16.17
CA GLU A 31 24.65 10.47 -16.05
C GLU A 31 23.22 10.46 -16.63
N ARG A 32 22.33 11.11 -15.89
CA ARG A 32 21.04 11.62 -16.38
C ARG A 32 21.32 12.67 -17.45
N PRO A 33 20.46 12.76 -18.48
CA PRO A 33 19.98 14.07 -18.85
C PRO A 33 18.46 14.16 -18.68
N ILE A 34 18.07 14.89 -17.63
CA ILE A 34 16.76 15.53 -17.50
C ILE A 34 16.74 16.64 -18.54
N ALA A 35 16.05 16.41 -19.67
CA ALA A 35 15.79 17.46 -20.64
C ALA A 35 14.62 18.31 -20.15
N ALA A 36 14.91 19.30 -19.31
CA ALA A 36 14.02 20.40 -19.00
C ALA A 36 14.10 21.42 -20.15
N ALA A 37 13.04 21.49 -20.95
CA ALA A 37 12.89 22.55 -21.95
C ALA A 37 12.43 23.85 -21.26
N LEU A 38 13.40 24.65 -20.80
CA LEU A 38 13.19 26.03 -20.41
C LEU A 38 13.33 26.92 -21.65
N ALA A 39 12.20 27.34 -22.22
CA ALA A 39 12.18 28.43 -23.19
C ALA A 39 12.10 29.76 -22.43
N VAL A 40 13.26 30.41 -22.23
CA VAL A 40 13.34 31.80 -21.76
C VAL A 40 13.50 32.68 -23.00
N ALA A 41 12.43 33.33 -23.41
CA ALA A 41 12.46 34.43 -24.37
C ALA A 41 11.97 35.69 -23.65
N GLY A 42 12.84 36.67 -23.50
CA GLY A 42 12.53 37.94 -22.84
C GLY A 42 13.69 38.92 -22.95
N LEU A 43 13.87 39.47 -24.15
CA LEU A 43 14.78 40.56 -24.44
C LEU A 43 14.35 41.83 -23.67
N ALA A 44 15.32 42.53 -23.09
CA ALA A 44 15.14 43.79 -22.38
C ALA A 44 14.68 44.94 -23.31
N MET A 45 13.78 45.79 -22.82
CA MET A 45 13.75 47.21 -23.18
C MET A 45 13.51 48.07 -21.94
N LEU A 46 14.42 49.03 -21.77
CA LEU A 46 14.43 50.10 -20.78
C LEU A 46 13.42 51.18 -21.16
N ALA A 47 12.44 51.48 -20.30
CA ALA A 47 11.86 52.82 -20.10
C ALA A 47 10.72 52.80 -19.07
N GLY A 48 10.91 53.52 -17.95
CA GLY A 48 9.87 54.31 -17.29
C GLY A 48 8.70 53.62 -16.55
N CYS A 49 8.37 54.22 -15.40
CA CYS A 49 7.13 54.10 -14.63
C CYS A 49 7.02 52.94 -13.62
N ALA A 50 6.53 53.34 -12.44
CA ALA A 50 6.42 52.62 -11.18
C ALA A 50 5.82 51.21 -11.32
N PRO A 51 6.15 50.27 -10.41
CA PRO A 51 5.34 49.07 -10.28
C PRO A 51 3.97 49.50 -9.73
N SER A 52 3.00 49.65 -10.62
CA SER A 52 1.62 49.29 -10.31
C SER A 52 1.69 47.91 -9.67
N VAL A 53 1.27 47.81 -8.40
CA VAL A 53 0.95 46.52 -7.80
C VAL A 53 -0.21 45.99 -8.64
N ALA A 54 0.13 45.20 -9.66
CA ALA A 54 -0.85 44.36 -10.31
C ALA A 54 -1.37 43.45 -9.20
N ASP A 55 -2.65 43.61 -8.90
CA ASP A 55 -3.41 42.65 -8.11
C ASP A 55 -3.21 41.29 -8.79
N GLN A 56 -2.21 40.54 -8.33
CA GLN A 56 -2.14 39.12 -8.62
C GLN A 56 -3.23 38.50 -7.75
N GLN A 57 -4.46 38.55 -8.26
CA GLN A 57 -5.43 37.52 -7.92
C GLN A 57 -4.73 36.20 -8.24
N ALA A 58 -4.24 35.54 -7.19
CA ALA A 58 -3.82 34.16 -7.28
C ALA A 58 -4.96 33.39 -7.97
N PRO A 59 -4.67 32.50 -8.93
CA PRO A 59 -5.71 31.68 -9.51
C PRO A 59 -6.38 30.93 -8.37
N VAL A 60 -7.62 31.33 -8.05
CA VAL A 60 -8.50 30.51 -7.24
C VAL A 60 -8.67 29.24 -8.07
N PHE A 61 -8.10 28.13 -7.60
CA PHE A 61 -8.34 26.81 -8.19
C PHE A 61 -9.80 26.44 -7.91
N ALA A 62 -10.70 27.06 -8.66
CA ALA A 62 -12.08 26.66 -8.78
C ALA A 62 -12.11 25.38 -9.63
N SER A 63 -11.96 24.23 -8.97
CA SER A 63 -12.51 22.92 -9.37
C SER A 63 -12.12 21.87 -8.32
N THR A 64 -12.82 21.89 -7.18
CA THR A 64 -12.61 20.92 -6.08
C THR A 64 -13.64 19.80 -6.03
N GLU A 65 -14.75 19.85 -6.78
CA GLU A 65 -15.78 18.79 -6.77
C GLU A 65 -15.46 17.60 -7.70
N SER A 66 -14.96 17.80 -8.92
CA SER A 66 -14.62 16.65 -9.78
C SER A 66 -13.51 15.80 -9.16
N ARG A 67 -12.45 16.46 -8.65
CA ARG A 67 -11.30 15.76 -8.05
C ARG A 67 -11.69 14.94 -6.81
N SER A 68 -12.72 15.34 -6.06
CA SER A 68 -13.20 14.53 -4.94
C SER A 68 -13.87 13.24 -5.43
N ASP A 69 -14.69 13.31 -6.47
CA ASP A 69 -15.43 12.14 -6.98
C ASP A 69 -14.49 11.10 -7.58
N GLU A 70 -13.48 11.54 -8.34
CA GLU A 70 -12.44 10.63 -8.86
C GLU A 70 -11.57 10.05 -7.74
N ALA A 71 -11.25 10.83 -6.71
CA ALA A 71 -10.48 10.35 -5.56
C ALA A 71 -11.28 9.32 -4.73
N VAL A 72 -12.58 9.55 -4.53
CA VAL A 72 -13.50 8.62 -3.85
C VAL A 72 -13.62 7.33 -4.65
N THR A 73 -13.87 7.44 -5.96
CA THR A 73 -13.93 6.29 -6.87
C THR A 73 -12.64 5.47 -6.79
N ALA A 74 -11.48 6.13 -6.88
CA ALA A 74 -10.19 5.46 -6.81
C ALA A 74 -9.94 4.80 -5.43
N ALA A 75 -10.34 5.44 -4.34
CA ALA A 75 -10.23 4.86 -3.00
C ALA A 75 -11.09 3.60 -2.86
N CYS A 76 -12.35 3.67 -3.28
CA CYS A 76 -13.28 2.54 -3.27
C CYS A 76 -12.77 1.34 -4.07
N TRP A 77 -12.27 1.56 -5.30
CA TRP A 77 -11.68 0.48 -6.09
C TRP A 77 -10.43 -0.13 -5.44
N ARG A 78 -9.59 0.68 -4.78
CA ARG A 78 -8.40 0.17 -4.08
C ARG A 78 -8.77 -0.68 -2.87
N VAL A 79 -9.79 -0.28 -2.12
CA VAL A 79 -10.32 -1.11 -1.01
C VAL A 79 -10.83 -2.43 -1.56
N ALA A 80 -11.70 -2.39 -2.57
CA ALA A 80 -12.26 -3.59 -3.19
C ALA A 80 -11.15 -4.54 -3.68
N ASN A 81 -10.14 -4.04 -4.38
CA ASN A 81 -9.01 -4.84 -4.86
C ASN A 81 -8.17 -5.44 -3.73
N ALA A 82 -7.91 -4.69 -2.66
CA ALA A 82 -7.20 -5.21 -1.49
C ALA A 82 -8.00 -6.36 -0.84
N MET A 83 -9.32 -6.19 -0.74
CA MET A 83 -10.21 -7.23 -0.22
C MET A 83 -10.27 -8.45 -1.12
N SER A 84 -10.39 -8.28 -2.44
CA SER A 84 -10.32 -9.38 -3.41
C SER A 84 -9.03 -10.19 -3.23
N LEU A 85 -7.88 -9.51 -3.08
CA LEU A 85 -6.61 -10.17 -2.87
C LEU A 85 -6.58 -10.97 -1.56
N ALA A 86 -7.00 -10.37 -0.44
CA ALA A 86 -7.03 -11.04 0.86
C ALA A 86 -8.00 -12.23 0.90
N THR A 87 -9.21 -12.08 0.35
CA THR A 87 -10.22 -13.15 0.28
C THR A 87 -9.72 -14.32 -0.56
N ASN A 88 -9.09 -14.06 -1.72
CA ASN A 88 -8.55 -15.13 -2.54
C ASN A 88 -7.32 -15.80 -1.93
N ALA A 89 -6.50 -15.06 -1.18
CA ALA A 89 -5.40 -15.63 -0.42
C ALA A 89 -5.90 -16.62 0.65
N GLN A 90 -6.92 -16.20 1.41
CA GLN A 90 -7.53 -17.03 2.45
C GLN A 90 -8.09 -18.32 1.85
N ARG A 91 -8.89 -18.18 0.79
CA ARG A 91 -9.53 -19.33 0.15
C ARG A 91 -8.50 -20.22 -0.54
N GLY A 92 -7.51 -19.65 -1.21
CA GLY A 92 -6.42 -20.39 -1.85
C GLY A 92 -5.61 -21.22 -0.85
N ALA A 93 -5.33 -20.67 0.33
CA ALA A 93 -4.68 -21.41 1.42
C ALA A 93 -5.59 -22.52 1.98
N ALA A 94 -6.86 -22.20 2.26
CA ALA A 94 -7.82 -23.17 2.81
C ALA A 94 -8.11 -24.35 1.86
N GLU A 95 -8.11 -24.10 0.55
CA GLU A 95 -8.29 -25.12 -0.50
C GLU A 95 -6.97 -25.84 -0.87
N GLY A 96 -5.83 -25.45 -0.27
CA GLY A 96 -4.52 -26.04 -0.56
C GLY A 96 -3.95 -25.71 -1.94
N ARG A 97 -4.46 -24.66 -2.59
CA ARG A 97 -3.96 -24.16 -3.89
C ARG A 97 -2.74 -23.27 -3.75
N TRP A 98 -2.64 -22.53 -2.64
CA TRP A 98 -1.54 -21.62 -2.35
C TRP A 98 -0.71 -22.13 -1.18
N ALA A 99 0.60 -21.94 -1.23
CA ALA A 99 1.45 -22.16 -0.07
C ALA A 99 1.17 -21.11 1.02
N GLU A 100 1.37 -21.45 2.29
CA GLU A 100 1.18 -20.49 3.41
C GLU A 100 1.97 -19.19 3.18
N ALA A 101 3.23 -19.30 2.76
CA ALA A 101 4.09 -18.14 2.48
C ALA A 101 3.57 -17.26 1.31
N GLU A 102 2.85 -17.84 0.36
CA GLU A 102 2.23 -17.13 -0.76
C GLU A 102 1.01 -16.34 -0.28
N ALA A 103 0.14 -16.97 0.53
CA ALA A 103 -1.00 -16.31 1.15
C ALA A 103 -0.55 -15.15 2.07
N ASP A 104 0.47 -15.38 2.90
CA ASP A 104 1.12 -14.35 3.71
C ASP A 104 1.63 -13.16 2.88
N GLY A 105 2.23 -13.44 1.72
CA GLY A 105 2.68 -12.42 0.78
C GLY A 105 1.53 -11.56 0.26
N ALA A 106 0.41 -12.21 -0.08
CA ALA A 106 -0.79 -11.55 -0.55
C ALA A 106 -1.47 -10.70 0.55
N TYR A 107 -1.54 -11.19 1.79
CA TYR A 107 -2.06 -10.39 2.91
C TYR A 107 -1.23 -9.14 3.17
N ARG A 108 0.11 -9.27 3.18
CA ARG A 108 0.99 -8.10 3.30
C ARG A 108 0.84 -7.12 2.13
N ALA A 109 0.58 -7.61 0.93
CA ALA A 109 0.30 -6.74 -0.22
C ALA A 109 -1.04 -6.02 -0.07
N ALA A 110 -2.11 -6.70 0.35
CA ALA A 110 -3.42 -6.11 0.61
C ALA A 110 -3.33 -5.04 1.72
N ALA A 111 -2.67 -5.35 2.83
CA ALA A 111 -2.39 -4.41 3.92
C ALA A 111 -1.69 -3.14 3.43
N ARG A 112 -0.63 -3.27 2.63
CA ARG A 112 0.06 -2.11 2.03
C ARG A 112 -0.85 -1.31 1.12
N ILE A 113 -1.67 -1.97 0.29
CA ILE A 113 -2.61 -1.25 -0.58
C ILE A 113 -3.52 -0.37 0.28
N LEU A 114 -4.09 -0.93 1.35
CA LEU A 114 -4.98 -0.21 2.27
C LEU A 114 -4.29 0.98 2.95
N ASN A 115 -3.08 0.81 3.50
CA ASN A 115 -2.36 1.89 4.19
C ASN A 115 -1.95 3.04 3.26
N TYR A 116 -1.81 2.78 1.96
CA TYR A 116 -1.47 3.79 0.95
C TYR A 116 -2.67 4.36 0.19
N ILE A 117 -3.91 4.05 0.59
CA ILE A 117 -5.09 4.72 0.03
C ILE A 117 -5.13 6.16 0.59
N PRO A 118 -5.05 7.19 -0.26
CA PRO A 118 -5.23 8.56 0.21
C PRO A 118 -6.65 8.71 0.77
N VAL A 119 -6.77 9.22 2.00
CA VAL A 119 -8.08 9.48 2.61
C VAL A 119 -8.68 10.74 1.98
N PRO A 120 -9.82 10.65 1.28
CA PRO A 120 -10.47 11.81 0.71
C PRO A 120 -11.11 12.65 1.82
N SER A 121 -10.46 13.74 2.23
CA SER A 121 -10.76 14.48 3.48
C SER A 121 -12.18 15.04 3.64
N SER A 122 -12.95 15.12 2.56
CA SER A 122 -14.35 15.62 2.56
C SER A 122 -15.37 14.55 2.17
N SER A 123 -14.96 13.29 2.00
CA SER A 123 -15.83 12.22 1.54
C SER A 123 -16.47 11.44 2.70
N PRO A 124 -17.71 10.95 2.54
CA PRO A 124 -18.31 9.99 3.44
C PRO A 124 -17.48 8.71 3.65
N VAL A 125 -16.67 8.30 2.66
CA VAL A 125 -15.75 7.14 2.76
C VAL A 125 -14.57 7.38 3.71
N ALA A 126 -14.25 8.64 4.03
CA ALA A 126 -13.04 8.98 4.78
C ALA A 126 -12.96 8.29 6.15
N LEU A 127 -14.00 8.45 6.97
CA LEU A 127 -14.03 7.90 8.33
C LEU A 127 -13.95 6.37 8.36
N PRO A 128 -14.79 5.61 7.62
CA PRO A 128 -14.68 4.16 7.64
C PRO A 128 -13.35 3.67 7.05
N LEU A 129 -12.77 4.38 6.07
CA LEU A 129 -11.45 4.05 5.54
C LEU A 129 -10.33 4.28 6.56
N ILE A 130 -10.35 5.37 7.32
CA ILE A 130 -9.39 5.60 8.41
C ILE A 130 -9.45 4.46 9.43
N VAL A 131 -10.65 4.08 9.86
CA VAL A 131 -10.82 2.97 10.82
C VAL A 131 -10.27 1.66 10.25
N LEU A 132 -10.50 1.40 8.96
CA LEU A 132 -9.93 0.23 8.29
C LEU A 132 -8.40 0.26 8.30
N GLN A 133 -7.79 1.41 7.97
CA GLN A 133 -6.33 1.58 7.98
C GLN A 133 -5.75 1.42 9.39
N GLU A 134 -6.42 1.90 10.43
CA GLU A 134 -6.02 1.71 11.83
C GLU A 134 -5.99 0.23 12.24
N LEU A 135 -6.90 -0.59 11.72
CA LEU A 135 -6.89 -2.04 11.96
C LEU A 135 -5.68 -2.71 11.29
N VAL A 136 -5.33 -2.29 10.07
CA VAL A 136 -4.18 -2.82 9.33
C VAL A 136 -2.85 -2.38 9.95
N ASP A 137 -2.73 -1.12 10.38
CA ASP A 137 -1.54 -0.53 10.98
C ASP A 137 -1.30 -0.99 12.44
N ALA A 138 -2.05 -1.96 12.94
CA ALA A 138 -1.87 -2.55 14.26
C ALA A 138 -1.06 -3.88 14.22
N PRO A 139 0.28 -3.88 14.06
CA PRO A 139 1.09 -5.02 14.45
C PRO A 139 1.47 -4.89 15.92
N ALA A 140 1.25 -5.94 16.73
CA ALA A 140 1.90 -6.03 18.02
C ALA A 140 3.42 -6.09 17.79
N ALA A 141 4.18 -5.32 18.57
CA ALA A 141 5.62 -5.21 18.40
C ALA A 141 6.29 -6.59 18.45
N GLY A 142 6.82 -7.06 17.30
CA GLY A 142 7.53 -8.34 17.16
C GLY A 142 6.82 -9.40 16.31
N GLU A 143 5.60 -9.15 15.83
CA GLU A 143 4.85 -10.12 15.02
C GLU A 143 4.98 -9.85 13.51
N SER A 144 5.14 -10.92 12.74
CA SER A 144 5.14 -10.93 11.27
C SER A 144 3.72 -10.87 10.68
N ASP A 145 2.71 -10.64 11.54
CA ASP A 145 1.31 -10.64 11.19
C ASP A 145 0.99 -9.36 10.38
N PRO A 146 0.40 -9.48 9.18
CA PRO A 146 0.00 -8.34 8.36
C PRO A 146 -1.05 -7.41 9.01
N GLY A 147 -1.56 -7.70 10.22
CA GLY A 147 -2.61 -6.91 10.87
C GLY A 147 -3.96 -7.04 10.16
N LEU A 148 -4.06 -8.01 9.26
CA LEU A 148 -5.22 -8.24 8.39
C LEU A 148 -5.73 -9.64 8.71
N ASP A 149 -6.79 -9.71 9.52
CA ASP A 149 -7.50 -10.95 9.82
C ASP A 149 -8.89 -10.95 9.16
N PRO A 150 -9.06 -11.59 7.99
CA PRO A 150 -10.36 -11.71 7.35
C PRO A 150 -11.38 -12.50 8.20
N ALA A 151 -10.97 -13.25 9.23
CA ALA A 151 -11.91 -13.91 10.12
C ALA A 151 -12.40 -13.01 11.27
N ASP A 152 -11.74 -11.87 11.55
CA ASP A 152 -12.12 -10.98 12.64
C ASP A 152 -13.47 -10.28 12.36
N PRO A 153 -14.49 -10.44 13.23
CA PRO A 153 -15.76 -9.73 13.09
C PRO A 153 -15.64 -8.20 13.09
N VAL A 154 -14.64 -7.61 13.76
CA VAL A 154 -14.39 -6.16 13.74
C VAL A 154 -13.91 -5.73 12.36
N TRP A 155 -12.97 -6.48 11.78
CA TRP A 155 -12.51 -6.30 10.41
C TRP A 155 -13.67 -6.36 9.42
N GLN A 156 -14.44 -7.45 9.43
CA GLN A 156 -15.56 -7.66 8.52
C GLN A 156 -16.60 -6.53 8.57
N ARG A 157 -17.01 -6.12 9.78
CA ARG A 157 -17.94 -4.98 9.94
C ARG A 157 -17.38 -3.66 9.42
N THR A 158 -16.07 -3.47 9.50
CA THR A 158 -15.41 -2.24 9.03
C THR A 158 -15.33 -2.23 7.52
N VAL A 159 -14.96 -3.35 6.89
CA VAL A 159 -15.00 -3.53 5.44
C VAL A 159 -16.41 -3.32 4.91
N ASP A 160 -17.42 -3.96 5.51
CA ASP A 160 -18.82 -3.79 5.11
C ASP A 160 -19.26 -2.32 5.13
N ARG A 161 -18.82 -1.56 6.14
CA ARG A 161 -19.14 -0.14 6.24
C ARG A 161 -18.49 0.67 5.13
N VAL A 162 -17.21 0.42 4.83
CA VAL A 162 -16.52 1.08 3.71
C VAL A 162 -17.21 0.76 2.38
N MET A 163 -17.48 -0.53 2.11
CA MET A 163 -18.09 -0.98 0.86
C MET A 163 -19.51 -0.44 0.69
N THR A 164 -20.32 -0.45 1.75
CA THR A 164 -21.65 0.17 1.74
C THR A 164 -21.57 1.65 1.42
N THR A 165 -20.63 2.37 2.03
CA THR A 165 -20.46 3.81 1.78
C THR A 165 -20.01 4.06 0.33
N CYS A 166 -19.13 3.23 -0.23
CA CYS A 166 -18.76 3.31 -1.64
C CYS A 166 -19.95 3.12 -2.59
N ILE A 167 -20.84 2.18 -2.27
CA ILE A 167 -22.07 1.95 -3.05
C ILE A 167 -23.03 3.15 -2.93
N ASP A 168 -23.19 3.71 -1.74
CA ASP A 168 -24.02 4.90 -1.50
C ASP A 168 -23.49 6.13 -2.26
N GLU A 169 -22.16 6.23 -2.44
CA GLU A 169 -21.49 7.24 -3.28
C GLU A 169 -21.56 6.91 -4.79
N GLY A 170 -22.28 5.85 -5.18
CA GLY A 170 -22.48 5.47 -6.58
C GLY A 170 -21.30 4.75 -7.22
N VAL A 171 -20.33 4.26 -6.44
CA VAL A 171 -19.18 3.50 -6.93
C VAL A 171 -19.49 1.99 -6.86
N PRO A 172 -19.67 1.29 -8.00
CA PRO A 172 -20.02 -0.12 -8.02
C PRO A 172 -18.78 -0.97 -7.71
N VAL A 173 -18.51 -1.19 -6.42
CA VAL A 173 -17.41 -2.03 -5.94
C VAL A 173 -17.87 -3.47 -5.72
N VAL A 174 -17.01 -4.42 -6.10
CA VAL A 174 -17.22 -5.86 -5.90
C VAL A 174 -15.92 -6.48 -5.39
N ILE A 175 -16.03 -7.41 -4.45
CA ILE A 175 -14.92 -8.28 -4.04
C ILE A 175 -14.92 -9.47 -4.99
N ASP A 176 -13.89 -9.57 -5.82
CA ASP A 176 -13.76 -10.61 -6.82
C ASP A 176 -13.23 -11.90 -6.19
N GLU A 177 -13.85 -13.04 -6.52
CA GLU A 177 -13.41 -14.37 -6.10
C GLU A 177 -12.98 -15.22 -7.31
N TRP A 178 -11.81 -15.89 -7.22
CA TRP A 178 -11.16 -16.58 -8.35
C TRP A 178 -11.22 -18.12 -8.24
N THR A 179 -12.09 -18.78 -8.98
CA THR A 179 -12.38 -20.22 -8.80
C THR A 179 -11.46 -21.20 -9.56
N SER A 180 -10.17 -20.88 -9.79
CA SER A 180 -9.24 -21.77 -10.52
C SER A 180 -8.51 -22.75 -9.62
#